data_AF-A0A7Y2TC51-F1
#
_entry.id   AF-A0A7Y2TC51-F1
#
_cell.length_a   1.000
_cell.length_b   1.000
_cell.length_c   1.000
_cell.angle_alpha   90.00
_cell.angle_beta   90.00
_cell.angle_gamma   90.00
#
_symmetry.space_group_name_H-M   'P 1'
#
loop_
_entity.id
_entity.type
_entity.pdbx_description
1 polymer ?
#
loop_
_entity_poly.entity_id
_entity_poly.type
_entity_poly.pdbx_seq_one_letter_code
_entity_poly.pdbx_strand_id
1 'polypeptide(L)'
;RKVVEVLTEAGLKVVAIRHPMPYGNLVKQKVQRFATYEDLKKHDCTIEEIEEYEPHIARGGVIYAGVDYEAILREAEKEADVILWDGGNNDFSFYKADVTFTVVDPHRPGHELYYYPGNTSLRMADAAIINKVDSANADDILEVIENTKLLNPNATIIEAASPITVDKPSVIKNKKVLVVEDGPTLTHGEMQYGAGTIAAQKLGAKEIVDPRPYTVKTITDTFTKYPDIGILLPAMGYGAAQMKDLETTINRTKCDSVVIGTPIDLSRYIKINKPYTRVKYDLQEIGQNTIHSVLKEKKIIK
;
A
#
# COMPACT_ATOMS: atom_id res chain seq x y z
N ARG A 1 8.67 0.88 -2.72
CA ARG A 1 9.05 -0.37 -3.44
C ARG A 1 10.03 -0.13 -4.59
N LYS A 2 9.63 0.46 -5.72
CA LYS A 2 10.50 0.72 -6.89
C LYS A 2 11.79 1.47 -6.56
N VAL A 3 11.75 2.45 -5.65
CA VAL A 3 12.94 3.16 -5.14
C VAL A 3 13.97 2.20 -4.52
N VAL A 4 13.52 1.22 -3.72
CA VAL A 4 14.40 0.22 -3.09
C VAL A 4 15.05 -0.65 -4.15
N GLU A 5 14.29 -1.07 -5.18
CA GLU A 5 14.81 -1.87 -6.30
C GLU A 5 15.95 -1.13 -7.01
N VAL A 6 15.72 0.13 -7.41
CA VAL A 6 16.72 0.95 -8.11
C VAL A 6 17.98 1.16 -7.26
N LEU A 7 17.83 1.44 -5.96
CA LEU A 7 18.96 1.60 -5.05
C LEU A 7 19.73 0.29 -4.82
N THR A 8 19.02 -0.84 -4.71
CA THR A 8 19.63 -2.16 -4.54
C THR A 8 20.36 -2.60 -5.81
N GLU A 9 19.80 -2.34 -6.99
CA GLU A 9 20.44 -2.57 -8.30
C GLU A 9 21.72 -1.72 -8.45
N ALA A 10 21.77 -0.54 -7.82
CA ALA A 10 22.98 0.28 -7.71
C ALA A 10 23.98 -0.22 -6.66
N GLY A 11 23.69 -1.34 -5.97
CA GLY A 11 24.57 -1.98 -4.99
C GLY A 11 24.54 -1.36 -3.59
N LEU A 12 23.55 -0.54 -3.28
CA LEU A 12 23.41 0.12 -1.97
C LEU A 12 22.56 -0.71 -1.01
N LYS A 13 22.96 -0.75 0.27
CA LYS A 13 22.14 -1.31 1.35
C LYS A 13 21.09 -0.29 1.78
N VAL A 14 19.82 -0.64 1.56
CA VAL A 14 18.70 0.24 1.89
C VAL A 14 18.01 -0.25 3.15
N VAL A 15 17.81 0.65 4.10
CA VAL A 15 16.92 0.44 5.25
C VAL A 15 15.74 1.38 5.14
N ALA A 16 14.53 0.83 5.24
CA ALA A 16 13.32 1.64 5.30
C ALA A 16 13.04 2.07 6.75
N ILE A 17 12.60 3.31 6.95
CA ILE A 17 12.00 3.78 8.20
C ILE A 17 10.55 4.14 7.89
N ARG A 18 9.60 3.36 8.40
CA ARG A 18 8.17 3.57 8.17
C ARG A 18 7.56 4.32 9.34
N HIS A 19 6.77 5.34 9.04
CA HIS A 19 5.94 6.01 10.05
C HIS A 19 5.09 4.96 10.79
N PRO A 20 5.16 4.88 12.12
CA PRO A 20 4.48 3.83 12.87
C PRO A 20 2.96 4.04 12.85
N MET A 21 2.21 2.96 13.02
CA MET A 21 0.82 3.05 13.45
C MET A 21 0.80 2.94 14.98
N PRO A 22 0.55 4.03 15.73
CA PRO A 22 0.77 4.08 17.19
C PRO A 22 -0.39 3.46 17.98
N TYR A 23 -0.85 2.28 17.58
CA TYR A 23 -2.00 1.59 18.21
C TYR A 23 -1.63 0.91 19.55
N GLY A 24 -0.34 0.76 19.84
CA GLY A 24 0.15 -0.05 20.96
C GLY A 24 0.80 0.73 22.10
N ASN A 25 1.73 0.07 22.81
CA ASN A 25 2.49 0.69 23.88
C ASN A 25 3.67 1.46 23.29
N LEU A 26 3.54 2.78 23.20
CA LEU A 26 4.53 3.67 22.60
C LEU A 26 5.93 3.57 23.25
N VAL A 27 5.99 3.28 24.56
CA VAL A 27 7.28 3.09 25.26
C VAL A 27 7.99 1.83 24.78
N LYS A 28 7.23 0.75 24.52
CA LYS A 28 7.78 -0.48 23.92
C LYS A 28 8.08 -0.31 22.42
N GLN A 29 7.34 0.56 21.74
CA GLN A 29 7.50 0.90 20.33
C GLN A 29 8.50 2.06 20.12
N LYS A 30 9.49 2.21 21.00
CA LYS A 30 10.51 3.26 20.88
C LYS A 30 11.33 3.10 19.59
N VAL A 31 11.89 1.90 19.41
CA VAL A 31 12.65 1.48 18.23
C VAL A 31 12.32 0.02 17.96
N GLN A 32 11.80 -0.27 16.78
CA GLN A 32 11.50 -1.63 16.34
C GLN A 32 12.20 -1.87 15.01
N ARG A 33 12.84 -3.03 14.88
CA ARG A 33 13.56 -3.45 13.67
C ARG A 33 12.94 -4.75 13.19
N PHE A 34 12.57 -4.80 11.92
CA PHE A 34 12.01 -5.99 11.28
C PHE A 34 12.87 -6.37 10.08
N ALA A 35 13.38 -7.60 10.09
CA ALA A 35 14.12 -8.18 8.97
C ALA A 35 13.57 -9.56 8.59
N THR A 36 12.77 -10.17 9.45
CA THR A 36 12.18 -11.50 9.27
C THR A 36 10.70 -11.50 9.64
N TYR A 37 9.96 -12.49 9.14
CA TYR A 37 8.56 -12.68 9.53
C TYR A 37 8.38 -12.95 11.04
N GLU A 38 9.42 -13.44 11.73
CA GLU A 38 9.37 -13.66 13.18
C GLU A 38 9.34 -12.34 13.95
N ASP A 39 9.96 -11.29 13.42
CA ASP A 39 9.97 -9.96 14.03
C ASP A 39 8.54 -9.37 14.11
N LEU A 40 7.69 -9.64 13.12
CA LEU A 40 6.28 -9.21 13.13
C LEU A 40 5.51 -9.78 14.34
N LYS A 41 5.80 -11.03 14.71
CA LYS A 41 5.20 -11.68 15.89
C LYS A 41 5.83 -11.18 17.17
N LYS A 42 7.15 -11.05 17.20
CA LYS A 42 7.92 -10.55 18.36
C LYS A 42 7.44 -9.17 18.81
N HIS A 43 7.00 -8.35 17.87
CA HIS A 43 6.53 -6.99 18.11
C HIS A 43 5.01 -6.85 18.19
N ASP A 44 4.27 -7.96 18.23
CA ASP A 44 2.81 -7.99 18.35
C ASP A 44 2.08 -7.14 17.28
N CYS A 45 2.59 -7.14 16.04
CA CYS A 45 2.03 -6.32 14.96
C CYS A 45 0.58 -6.72 14.62
N THR A 46 -0.26 -5.70 14.42
CA THR A 46 -1.60 -5.80 13.84
C THR A 46 -1.54 -6.16 12.36
N ILE A 47 -2.66 -6.56 11.75
CA ILE A 47 -2.70 -6.81 10.30
C ILE A 47 -2.34 -5.55 9.50
N GLU A 48 -2.76 -4.35 9.92
CA GLU A 48 -2.43 -3.11 9.20
C GLU A 48 -0.92 -2.82 9.25
N GLU A 49 -0.27 -3.02 10.40
CA GLU A 49 1.20 -2.92 10.49
C GLU A 49 1.88 -3.97 9.61
N ILE A 50 1.39 -5.21 9.63
CA ILE A 50 1.89 -6.29 8.77
C ILE A 50 1.69 -5.95 7.29
N GLU A 51 0.60 -5.27 6.93
CA GLU A 51 0.29 -4.80 5.58
C GLU A 51 1.35 -3.85 5.02
N GLU A 52 1.86 -2.99 5.88
CA GLU A 52 2.92 -2.04 5.56
C GLU A 52 4.32 -2.70 5.62
N TYR A 53 4.56 -3.63 6.56
CA TYR A 53 5.91 -4.14 6.84
C TYR A 53 6.25 -5.42 6.07
N GLU A 54 5.31 -6.36 5.92
CA GLU A 54 5.53 -7.64 5.26
C GLU A 54 6.09 -7.50 3.83
N PRO A 55 5.60 -6.57 2.98
CA PRO A 55 6.12 -6.43 1.62
C PRO A 55 7.62 -6.08 1.56
N HIS A 56 8.15 -5.40 2.57
CA HIS A 56 9.59 -5.10 2.68
C HIS A 56 10.39 -6.36 3.03
N ILE A 57 9.95 -7.08 4.06
CA ILE A 57 10.59 -8.31 4.55
C ILE A 57 10.57 -9.39 3.47
N ALA A 58 9.46 -9.54 2.74
CA ALA A 58 9.29 -10.53 1.67
C ALA A 58 10.31 -10.34 0.51
N ARG A 59 10.87 -9.13 0.38
CA ARG A 59 11.91 -8.79 -0.61
C ARG A 59 13.32 -8.80 -0.02
N GLY A 60 13.48 -9.24 1.24
CA GLY A 60 14.75 -9.25 1.96
C GLY A 60 15.18 -7.88 2.50
N GLY A 61 14.28 -6.90 2.52
CA GLY A 61 14.55 -5.57 3.07
C GLY A 61 14.46 -5.52 4.59
N VAL A 62 15.14 -4.56 5.20
CA VAL A 62 15.03 -4.23 6.63
C VAL A 62 14.17 -2.98 6.76
N ILE A 63 13.25 -3.02 7.72
CA ILE A 63 12.36 -1.90 8.04
C ILE A 63 12.45 -1.59 9.53
N TYR A 64 12.52 -0.31 9.86
CA TYR A 64 12.38 0.19 11.21
C TYR A 64 11.08 0.97 11.35
N ALA A 65 10.49 0.90 12.54
CA ALA A 65 9.35 1.71 12.92
C ALA A 65 9.43 2.02 14.42
N GLY A 66 8.69 3.05 14.85
CA GLY A 66 8.58 3.43 16.24
C GLY A 66 8.43 4.93 16.42
N VAL A 67 8.32 5.38 17.67
CA VAL A 67 7.97 6.76 18.01
C VAL A 67 9.17 7.68 18.24
N ASP A 68 10.37 7.13 18.43
CA ASP A 68 11.59 7.92 18.67
C ASP A 68 12.47 7.94 17.40
N TYR A 69 12.20 8.91 16.53
CA TYR A 69 12.87 9.05 15.24
C TYR A 69 14.38 9.26 15.36
N GLU A 70 14.87 9.98 16.37
CA GLU A 70 16.31 10.11 16.56
C GLU A 70 16.94 8.74 16.86
N ALA A 71 16.38 8.00 17.83
CA ALA A 71 16.88 6.69 18.20
C ALA A 71 16.77 5.68 17.04
N ILE A 72 15.69 5.72 16.27
CA ILE A 72 15.50 4.86 15.09
C ILE A 72 16.57 5.16 14.04
N LEU A 73 16.80 6.44 13.73
CA LEU A 73 17.80 6.83 12.73
C LEU A 73 19.20 6.33 13.13
N ARG A 74 19.58 6.49 14.40
CA ARG A 74 20.87 6.01 14.93
C ARG A 74 21.07 4.50 14.79
N GLU A 75 20.01 3.70 14.91
CA GLU A 75 20.12 2.25 14.70
C GLU A 75 20.18 1.90 13.21
N ALA A 76 19.33 2.53 12.40
CA ALA A 76 19.28 2.29 10.96
C ALA A 76 20.60 2.66 10.25
N GLU A 77 21.24 3.77 10.65
CA GLU A 77 22.55 4.23 10.12
C GLU A 77 23.69 3.21 10.32
N LYS A 78 23.56 2.24 11.23
CA LYS A 78 24.60 1.23 11.47
C LYS A 78 24.70 0.18 10.38
N GLU A 79 23.66 0.00 9.58
CA GLU A 79 23.57 -1.07 8.59
C GLU A 79 23.13 -0.63 7.19
N ALA A 80 22.80 0.66 7.02
CA ALA A 80 22.33 1.24 5.77
C ALA A 80 23.40 2.11 5.09
N ASP A 81 23.48 2.02 3.77
CA ASP A 81 24.11 3.05 2.95
C ASP A 81 23.11 4.17 2.64
N VAL A 82 21.82 3.83 2.53
CA VAL A 82 20.72 4.77 2.27
C VAL A 82 19.53 4.46 3.18
N ILE A 83 18.98 5.52 3.78
CA ILE A 83 17.72 5.47 4.53
C ILE A 83 16.58 5.88 3.60
N LEU A 84 15.61 4.98 3.44
CA LEU A 84 14.34 5.30 2.79
C LEU A 84 13.31 5.62 3.87
N TRP A 85 12.98 6.89 4.05
CA TRP A 85 11.85 7.27 4.89
C TRP A 85 10.53 7.07 4.14
N ASP A 86 9.59 6.36 4.76
CA ASP A 86 8.28 6.03 4.19
C ASP A 86 7.15 6.50 5.13
N GLY A 87 6.54 7.63 4.78
CA GLY A 87 5.39 8.20 5.47
C GLY A 87 4.07 7.53 5.12
N GLY A 88 4.02 6.76 4.03
CA GLY A 88 2.78 6.33 3.41
C GLY A 88 1.87 7.53 3.16
N ASN A 89 0.63 7.44 3.62
CA ASN A 89 -0.34 8.54 3.59
C ASN A 89 -0.44 9.31 4.92
N ASN A 90 0.34 8.94 5.95
CA ASN A 90 0.14 9.44 7.31
C ASN A 90 0.97 10.69 7.62
N ASP A 91 2.18 10.82 7.06
CA ASP A 91 3.03 11.97 7.35
C ASP A 91 4.02 12.32 6.22
N PHE A 92 4.76 13.43 6.41
CA PHE A 92 5.95 13.81 5.65
C PHE A 92 7.24 13.54 6.45
N SER A 93 8.41 13.57 5.79
CA SER A 93 9.68 13.18 6.43
C SER A 93 10.06 14.07 7.60
N PHE A 94 10.32 13.46 8.75
CA PHE A 94 10.86 14.14 9.93
C PHE A 94 12.38 14.30 9.89
N TYR A 95 13.02 13.64 8.93
CA TYR A 95 14.43 13.83 8.63
C TYR A 95 14.60 14.80 7.47
N LYS A 96 15.74 15.49 7.44
CA LYS A 96 16.14 16.25 6.26
C LYS A 96 16.55 15.26 5.17
N ALA A 97 15.71 15.10 4.16
CA ALA A 97 15.97 14.23 3.03
C ALA A 97 16.89 14.89 1.99
N ASP A 98 17.76 14.09 1.37
CA ASP A 98 18.57 14.51 0.20
C ASP A 98 17.76 14.49 -1.10
N VAL A 99 16.74 13.64 -1.17
CA VAL A 99 15.78 13.53 -2.27
C VAL A 99 14.40 13.15 -1.75
N THR A 100 13.36 13.81 -2.22
CA THR A 100 11.97 13.56 -1.84
C THR A 100 11.13 13.17 -3.06
N PHE A 101 10.52 11.99 -3.02
CA PHE A 101 9.51 11.56 -3.98
C PHE A 101 8.12 11.63 -3.34
N THR A 102 7.18 12.28 -4.03
CA THR A 102 5.77 12.32 -3.60
C THR A 102 4.90 11.66 -4.63
N VAL A 103 4.05 10.73 -4.21
CA VAL A 103 3.06 10.10 -5.10
C VAL A 103 1.77 10.91 -5.07
N VAL A 104 1.24 11.22 -6.24
CA VAL A 104 -0.07 11.87 -6.41
C VAL A 104 -1.00 10.95 -7.21
N ASP A 105 -2.28 10.94 -6.86
CA ASP A 105 -3.27 10.01 -7.40
C ASP A 105 -4.34 10.77 -8.23
N PRO A 106 -4.34 10.64 -9.57
CA PRO A 106 -5.31 11.28 -10.45
C PRO A 106 -6.72 10.70 -10.33
N HIS A 107 -6.97 9.65 -9.55
CA HIS A 107 -8.33 9.26 -9.18
C HIS A 107 -8.96 10.18 -8.12
N ARG A 108 -8.17 11.08 -7.53
CA ARG A 108 -8.60 12.00 -6.47
C ARG A 108 -7.99 13.39 -6.68
N PRO A 109 -8.30 14.06 -7.79
CA PRO A 109 -7.76 15.40 -8.07
C PRO A 109 -8.08 16.36 -6.92
N GLY A 110 -7.11 17.22 -6.57
CA GLY A 110 -7.19 18.14 -5.46
C GLY A 110 -6.70 17.58 -4.11
N HIS A 111 -6.50 16.27 -3.96
CA HIS A 111 -5.90 15.71 -2.74
C HIS A 111 -4.46 16.23 -2.53
N GLU A 112 -3.74 16.43 -3.63
CA GLU A 112 -2.42 17.05 -3.67
C GLU A 112 -2.43 18.54 -3.28
N LEU A 113 -3.59 19.19 -3.26
CA LEU A 113 -3.77 20.59 -2.86
C LEU A 113 -4.22 20.73 -1.40
N TYR A 114 -5.23 19.94 -1.02
CA TYR A 114 -6.02 20.19 0.19
C TYR A 114 -5.81 19.16 1.30
N TYR A 115 -5.38 17.95 0.97
CA TYR A 115 -5.25 16.88 1.95
C TYR A 115 -3.90 16.98 2.66
N TYR A 116 -3.90 16.95 4.00
CA TYR A 116 -2.68 16.80 4.79
C TYR A 116 -2.37 15.31 4.98
N PRO A 117 -1.11 14.85 4.84
CA PRO A 117 0.11 15.62 4.56
C PRO A 117 0.42 15.77 3.05
N GLY A 118 -0.48 15.36 2.15
CA GLY A 118 -0.26 15.35 0.70
C GLY A 118 0.19 16.70 0.13
N ASN A 119 -0.45 17.79 0.56
CA ASN A 119 -0.10 19.14 0.15
C ASN A 119 1.34 19.55 0.54
N THR A 120 1.81 19.08 1.69
CA THR A 120 3.13 19.41 2.24
C THR A 120 4.18 18.56 1.53
N SER A 121 3.88 17.27 1.35
CA SER A 121 4.72 16.33 0.63
C SER A 121 4.97 16.79 -0.81
N LEU A 122 3.94 17.26 -1.52
CA LEU A 122 4.10 17.75 -2.90
C LEU A 122 4.99 19.00 -2.98
N ARG A 123 4.86 19.91 -2.01
CA ARG A 123 5.69 21.13 -1.95
C ARG A 123 7.15 20.85 -1.62
N MET A 124 7.42 19.77 -0.90
CA MET A 124 8.78 19.33 -0.56
C MET A 124 9.41 18.44 -1.63
N ALA A 125 8.63 17.97 -2.60
CA ALA A 125 9.07 16.98 -3.58
C ALA A 125 10.17 17.51 -4.50
N ASP A 126 11.21 16.70 -4.70
CA ASP A 126 12.11 16.83 -5.84
C ASP A 126 11.50 16.19 -7.09
N ALA A 127 10.68 15.15 -6.91
CA ALA A 127 9.92 14.53 -7.97
C ALA A 127 8.51 14.14 -7.52
N ALA A 128 7.53 14.44 -8.36
CA ALA A 128 6.14 14.04 -8.21
C ALA A 128 5.84 12.85 -9.14
N ILE A 129 5.42 11.73 -8.56
CA ILE A 129 5.03 10.53 -9.28
C ILE A 129 3.51 10.54 -9.43
N ILE A 130 3.03 10.82 -10.63
CA ILE A 130 1.59 10.74 -10.96
C ILE A 130 1.31 9.29 -11.33
N ASN A 131 0.77 8.53 -10.38
CA ASN A 131 0.56 7.10 -10.54
C ASN A 131 -0.84 6.79 -11.12
N LYS A 132 -1.07 5.56 -11.60
CA LYS A 132 -2.36 5.06 -12.11
C LYS A 132 -2.89 5.81 -13.34
N VAL A 133 -2.02 6.46 -14.12
CA VAL A 133 -2.43 7.17 -15.35
C VAL A 133 -3.03 6.23 -16.40
N ASP A 134 -2.79 4.92 -16.29
CA ASP A 134 -3.39 3.88 -17.15
C ASP A 134 -4.88 3.59 -16.85
N SER A 135 -5.42 4.17 -15.78
CA SER A 135 -6.78 3.88 -15.30
C SER A 135 -7.60 5.11 -14.93
N ALA A 136 -6.97 6.28 -14.75
CA ALA A 136 -7.66 7.53 -14.45
C ALA A 136 -8.20 8.22 -15.71
N ASN A 137 -9.14 9.16 -15.55
CA ASN A 137 -9.63 9.95 -16.67
C ASN A 137 -8.56 10.94 -17.13
N ALA A 138 -8.54 11.24 -18.43
CA ALA A 138 -7.57 12.16 -19.01
C ALA A 138 -7.64 13.58 -18.40
N ASP A 139 -8.86 14.08 -18.15
CA ASP A 139 -9.07 15.41 -17.56
C ASP A 139 -8.52 15.48 -16.12
N ASP A 140 -8.74 14.44 -15.31
CA ASP A 140 -8.23 14.36 -13.93
C ASP A 140 -6.70 14.28 -13.90
N ILE A 141 -6.10 13.54 -14.86
CA ILE A 141 -4.64 13.48 -15.01
C ILE A 141 -4.07 14.86 -15.35
N LEU A 142 -4.71 15.58 -16.29
CA LEU A 142 -4.29 16.93 -16.67
C LEU A 142 -4.41 17.90 -15.49
N GLU A 143 -5.51 17.84 -14.73
CA GLU A 143 -5.70 18.66 -13.54
C GLU A 143 -4.57 18.45 -12.51
N VAL A 144 -4.25 17.19 -12.18
CA VAL A 144 -3.15 16.89 -11.24
C VAL A 144 -1.79 17.35 -11.76
N ILE A 145 -1.54 17.24 -13.07
CA ILE A 145 -0.30 17.77 -13.69
C ILE A 145 -0.22 19.30 -13.52
N GLU A 146 -1.31 20.02 -13.78
CA GLU A 146 -1.38 21.48 -13.66
C GLU A 146 -1.22 21.93 -12.22
N ASN A 147 -1.92 21.28 -11.29
CA ASN A 147 -1.81 21.51 -9.86
C ASN A 147 -0.39 21.27 -9.35
N THR A 148 0.25 20.18 -9.80
CA THR A 148 1.64 19.86 -9.47
C THR A 148 2.59 20.97 -9.91
N LYS A 149 2.49 21.42 -11.16
CA LYS A 149 3.33 22.50 -11.70
C LYS A 149 3.10 23.83 -11.00
N LEU A 150 1.86 24.11 -10.61
CA LEU A 150 1.52 25.33 -9.89
C LEU A 150 2.08 25.33 -8.47
N LEU A 151 1.95 24.20 -7.75
CA LEU A 151 2.39 24.11 -6.36
C LEU A 151 3.89 23.94 -6.19
N ASN A 152 4.52 23.21 -7.11
CA ASN A 152 5.95 22.94 -7.10
C ASN A 152 6.52 22.92 -8.53
N PRO A 153 6.83 24.10 -9.11
CA PRO A 153 7.33 24.20 -10.48
C PRO A 153 8.71 23.57 -10.69
N ASN A 154 9.42 23.23 -9.61
CA ASN A 154 10.76 22.64 -9.66
C ASN A 154 10.74 21.11 -9.58
N ALA A 155 9.60 20.49 -9.23
CA ALA A 155 9.51 19.04 -9.13
C ALA A 155 9.55 18.39 -10.52
N THR A 156 10.38 17.36 -10.67
CA THR A 156 10.33 16.49 -11.85
C THR A 156 9.05 15.68 -11.82
N ILE A 157 8.25 15.74 -12.90
CA ILE A 157 7.05 14.91 -13.03
C ILE A 157 7.43 13.57 -13.65
N ILE A 158 7.04 12.49 -12.99
CA ILE A 158 7.15 11.10 -13.44
C ILE A 158 5.73 10.57 -13.59
N GLU A 159 5.30 10.30 -14.81
CA GLU A 159 4.04 9.57 -15.04
C GLU A 159 4.27 8.08 -14.85
N ALA A 160 3.32 7.40 -14.22
CA ALA A 160 3.42 5.97 -13.96
C ALA A 160 2.08 5.26 -14.03
N ALA A 161 2.10 4.06 -14.59
CA ALA A 161 1.03 3.08 -14.51
C ALA A 161 1.19 2.19 -13.27
N SER A 162 0.10 1.54 -12.88
CA SER A 162 0.10 0.54 -11.81
C SER A 162 -0.50 -0.79 -12.32
N PRO A 163 0.15 -1.46 -13.28
CA PRO A 163 -0.38 -2.68 -13.87
C PRO A 163 -0.58 -3.78 -12.82
N ILE A 164 -1.75 -4.40 -12.86
CA ILE A 164 -2.07 -5.53 -12.00
C ILE A 164 -1.52 -6.84 -12.59
N THR A 165 -1.03 -7.71 -11.71
CA THR A 165 -0.64 -9.08 -12.03
C THR A 165 -1.41 -10.05 -11.15
N VAL A 166 -1.76 -11.22 -11.69
CA VAL A 166 -2.57 -12.23 -10.99
C VAL A 166 -1.88 -13.58 -11.10
N ASP A 167 -1.61 -14.20 -9.95
CA ASP A 167 -0.84 -15.45 -9.88
C ASP A 167 -1.55 -16.63 -10.61
N LYS A 168 -2.88 -16.75 -10.46
CA LYS A 168 -3.69 -17.82 -11.09
C LYS A 168 -4.96 -17.25 -11.73
N PRO A 169 -4.90 -16.70 -12.96
CA PRO A 169 -6.04 -16.08 -13.63
C PRO A 169 -7.26 -17.01 -13.83
N SER A 170 -7.03 -18.33 -13.95
CA SER A 170 -8.09 -19.35 -14.07
C SER A 170 -8.95 -19.50 -12.82
N VAL A 171 -8.53 -18.92 -11.68
CA VAL A 171 -9.33 -18.83 -10.46
C VAL A 171 -10.44 -17.78 -10.60
N ILE A 172 -10.32 -16.83 -11.54
CA ILE A 172 -11.27 -15.72 -11.71
C ILE A 172 -12.20 -15.93 -12.89
N LYS A 173 -11.67 -16.33 -14.04
CA LYS A 173 -12.41 -16.37 -15.31
C LYS A 173 -13.68 -17.23 -15.22
N ASN A 174 -14.81 -16.65 -15.62
CA ASN A 174 -16.15 -17.28 -15.64
C ASN A 174 -16.65 -17.82 -14.29
N LYS A 175 -16.09 -17.36 -13.17
CA LYS A 175 -16.44 -17.79 -11.81
C LYS A 175 -17.16 -16.69 -11.03
N LYS A 176 -17.99 -17.09 -10.07
CA LYS A 176 -18.51 -16.19 -9.04
C LYS A 176 -17.43 -16.00 -7.98
N VAL A 177 -16.88 -14.80 -7.87
CA VAL A 177 -15.72 -14.54 -7.02
C VAL A 177 -16.08 -13.67 -5.82
N LEU A 178 -15.54 -13.99 -4.65
CA LEU A 178 -15.49 -13.05 -3.54
C LEU A 178 -14.21 -12.21 -3.68
N VAL A 179 -14.32 -10.89 -3.61
CA VAL A 179 -13.17 -9.98 -3.63
C VAL A 179 -12.91 -9.49 -2.20
N VAL A 180 -11.68 -9.68 -1.74
CA VAL A 180 -11.17 -9.16 -0.46
C VAL A 180 -10.18 -8.05 -0.78
N GLU A 181 -10.39 -6.85 -0.26
CA GLU A 181 -9.56 -5.67 -0.53
C GLU A 181 -8.93 -5.12 0.74
N ASP A 182 -7.97 -4.22 0.55
CA ASP A 182 -7.37 -3.39 1.59
C ASP A 182 -8.44 -2.64 2.41
N GLY A 183 -8.43 -2.85 3.72
CA GLY A 183 -9.41 -2.31 4.66
C GLY A 183 -9.43 -0.78 4.68
N PRO A 184 -8.31 -0.11 5.03
CA PRO A 184 -8.16 1.34 4.98
C PRO A 184 -8.65 1.99 3.68
N THR A 185 -8.33 1.42 2.52
CA THR A 185 -8.79 1.92 1.22
C THR A 185 -10.31 2.01 1.13
N LEU A 186 -11.03 1.01 1.67
CA LEU A 186 -12.49 0.94 1.63
C LEU A 186 -13.18 1.71 2.77
N THR A 187 -12.54 1.84 3.93
CA THR A 187 -13.18 2.45 5.12
C THR A 187 -12.92 3.95 5.24
N HIS A 188 -11.69 4.38 5.00
CA HIS A 188 -11.24 5.76 5.21
C HIS A 188 -10.62 6.39 3.96
N GLY A 189 -10.32 5.59 2.93
CA GLY A 189 -9.74 6.04 1.67
C GLY A 189 -10.75 6.50 0.62
N GLU A 190 -12.06 6.45 0.91
CA GLU A 190 -13.16 6.91 0.04
C GLU A 190 -13.23 6.20 -1.33
N MET A 191 -12.62 5.02 -1.46
CA MET A 191 -12.64 4.24 -2.71
C MET A 191 -13.74 3.17 -2.70
N GLN A 192 -14.45 3.04 -3.81
CA GLN A 192 -15.49 2.02 -4.01
C GLN A 192 -15.00 0.76 -4.75
N TYR A 193 -13.73 0.73 -5.15
CA TYR A 193 -13.10 -0.41 -5.82
C TYR A 193 -11.58 -0.42 -5.57
N GLY A 194 -10.99 -1.62 -5.58
CA GLY A 194 -9.56 -1.84 -5.41
C GLY A 194 -8.96 -2.72 -6.50
N ALA A 195 -7.74 -3.20 -6.25
CA ALA A 195 -6.99 -4.00 -7.21
C ALA A 195 -7.68 -5.35 -7.51
N GLY A 196 -8.29 -5.96 -6.50
CA GLY A 196 -9.06 -7.19 -6.62
C GLY A 196 -10.27 -7.03 -7.56
N THR A 197 -11.01 -5.93 -7.44
CA THR A 197 -12.15 -5.61 -8.30
C THR A 197 -11.72 -5.41 -9.75
N ILE A 198 -10.66 -4.63 -9.98
CA ILE A 198 -10.11 -4.41 -11.33
C ILE A 198 -9.66 -5.74 -11.94
N ALA A 199 -9.00 -6.61 -11.17
CA ALA A 199 -8.58 -7.93 -11.63
C ALA A 199 -9.77 -8.84 -11.98
N ALA A 200 -10.79 -8.87 -11.14
CA ALA A 200 -12.01 -9.64 -11.36
C ALA A 200 -12.70 -9.23 -12.67
N GLN A 201 -12.82 -7.93 -12.92
CA GLN A 201 -13.42 -7.40 -14.14
C GLN A 201 -12.57 -7.68 -15.39
N LYS A 202 -11.28 -7.33 -15.37
CA LYS A 202 -10.37 -7.52 -16.52
C LYS A 202 -10.25 -8.98 -16.96
N LEU A 203 -10.34 -9.93 -16.02
CA LEU A 203 -10.22 -11.36 -16.31
C LEU A 203 -11.56 -12.06 -16.56
N GLY A 204 -12.67 -11.32 -16.58
CA GLY A 204 -13.99 -11.85 -16.91
C GLY A 204 -14.56 -12.75 -15.83
N ALA A 205 -14.55 -12.31 -14.57
CA ALA A 205 -15.36 -12.93 -13.52
C ALA A 205 -16.84 -12.93 -13.94
N LYS A 206 -17.56 -14.01 -13.62
CA LYS A 206 -18.99 -14.12 -13.93
C LYS A 206 -19.82 -13.19 -13.05
N GLU A 207 -19.41 -13.03 -11.79
CA GLU A 207 -20.11 -12.24 -10.77
C GLU A 207 -19.11 -11.92 -9.65
N ILE A 208 -19.15 -10.71 -9.11
CA ILE A 208 -18.52 -10.38 -7.82
C ILE A 208 -19.61 -10.57 -6.75
N VAL A 209 -19.36 -11.49 -5.81
CA VAL A 209 -20.35 -11.93 -4.82
C VAL A 209 -20.37 -10.98 -3.63
N ASP A 210 -21.57 -10.53 -3.27
CA ASP A 210 -21.82 -9.74 -2.06
C ASP A 210 -21.63 -10.60 -0.79
N PRO A 211 -20.66 -10.26 0.09
CA PRO A 211 -20.40 -11.00 1.32
C PRO A 211 -21.41 -10.70 2.43
N ARG A 212 -22.19 -9.60 2.37
CA ARG A 212 -23.04 -9.10 3.48
C ARG A 212 -23.94 -10.17 4.10
N PRO A 213 -24.64 -11.04 3.33
CA PRO A 213 -25.47 -12.11 3.88
C PRO A 213 -24.70 -13.18 4.69
N TYR A 214 -23.37 -13.20 4.61
CA TYR A 214 -22.50 -14.22 5.18
C TYR A 214 -21.58 -13.68 6.28
N THR A 215 -21.58 -12.37 6.51
CA THR A 215 -20.74 -11.69 7.50
C THR A 215 -21.05 -12.17 8.92
N VAL A 216 -20.05 -12.04 9.80
CA VAL A 216 -20.20 -12.36 11.22
C VAL A 216 -19.57 -11.27 12.09
N LYS A 217 -20.22 -10.99 13.23
CA LYS A 217 -19.66 -10.19 14.35
C LYS A 217 -18.99 -8.90 13.85
N THR A 218 -17.68 -8.76 14.04
CA THR A 218 -16.95 -7.52 13.74
C THR A 218 -17.01 -7.15 12.27
N ILE A 219 -17.13 -8.13 11.36
CA ILE A 219 -17.30 -7.83 9.93
C ILE A 219 -18.71 -7.28 9.65
N THR A 220 -19.74 -7.81 10.32
CA THR A 220 -21.09 -7.26 10.24
C THR A 220 -21.13 -5.82 10.79
N ASP A 221 -20.42 -5.57 11.89
CA ASP A 221 -20.29 -4.23 12.47
C ASP A 221 -19.59 -3.27 11.49
N THR A 222 -18.53 -3.73 10.80
CA THR A 222 -17.84 -2.92 9.78
C THR A 222 -18.78 -2.49 8.64
N PHE A 223 -19.57 -3.41 8.08
CA PHE A 223 -20.54 -3.04 7.04
C PHE A 223 -21.66 -2.12 7.54
N THR A 224 -21.97 -2.17 8.83
CA THR A 224 -22.94 -1.26 9.46
C THR A 224 -22.35 0.14 9.62
N LYS A 225 -21.07 0.22 10.01
CA LYS A 225 -20.35 1.48 10.21
C LYS A 225 -20.00 2.17 8.89
N TYR A 226 -19.68 1.39 7.85
CA TYR A 226 -19.27 1.87 6.53
C TYR A 226 -20.18 1.27 5.45
N PRO A 227 -21.43 1.77 5.31
CA PRO A 227 -22.41 1.20 4.38
C PRO A 227 -22.02 1.35 2.91
N ASP A 228 -21.16 2.32 2.58
CA ASP A 228 -20.78 2.67 1.21
C ASP A 228 -19.71 1.75 0.60
N ILE A 229 -19.14 0.81 1.39
CA ILE A 229 -18.18 -0.20 0.91
C ILE A 229 -18.78 -1.08 -0.21
N GLY A 230 -20.10 -1.22 -0.26
CA GLY A 230 -20.78 -2.00 -1.27
C GLY A 230 -20.58 -3.51 -1.09
N ILE A 231 -20.14 -4.19 -2.14
CA ILE A 231 -20.01 -5.67 -2.21
C ILE A 231 -18.59 -6.17 -1.91
N LEU A 232 -17.68 -5.28 -1.52
CA LEU A 232 -16.27 -5.64 -1.28
C LEU A 232 -16.07 -6.03 0.17
N LEU A 233 -15.31 -7.11 0.42
CA LEU A 233 -14.99 -7.52 1.79
C LEU A 233 -13.71 -6.80 2.25
N PRO A 234 -13.79 -5.85 3.21
CA PRO A 234 -12.60 -5.21 3.74
C PRO A 234 -11.79 -6.19 4.59
N ALA A 235 -10.49 -6.26 4.36
CA ALA A 235 -9.56 -7.02 5.19
C ALA A 235 -9.35 -6.32 6.55
N MET A 236 -10.27 -6.54 7.48
CA MET A 236 -10.18 -6.00 8.85
C MET A 236 -9.42 -6.97 9.77
N GLY A 237 -8.55 -6.43 10.65
CA GLY A 237 -7.60 -7.29 11.35
C GLY A 237 -6.84 -6.71 12.54
N TYR A 238 -7.46 -5.83 13.34
CA TYR A 238 -6.84 -5.27 14.55
C TYR A 238 -6.57 -6.31 15.67
N GLY A 239 -7.01 -7.58 15.50
CA GLY A 239 -6.69 -8.65 16.45
C GLY A 239 -7.17 -10.05 16.02
N ALA A 240 -6.79 -11.08 16.80
CA ALA A 240 -7.07 -12.48 16.50
C ALA A 240 -8.56 -12.82 16.33
N ALA A 241 -9.44 -12.13 17.06
CA ALA A 241 -10.89 -12.30 16.91
C ALA A 241 -11.38 -11.81 15.53
N GLN A 242 -10.93 -10.64 15.09
CA GLN A 242 -11.31 -10.07 13.79
C GLN A 242 -10.77 -10.91 12.63
N MET A 243 -9.55 -11.44 12.74
CA MET A 243 -9.00 -12.39 11.75
C MET A 243 -9.88 -13.64 11.62
N LYS A 244 -10.35 -14.18 12.74
CA LYS A 244 -11.24 -15.35 12.74
C LYS A 244 -12.61 -15.04 12.14
N ASP A 245 -13.11 -13.83 12.38
CA ASP A 245 -14.39 -13.37 11.83
C ASP A 245 -14.27 -13.11 10.31
N LEU A 246 -13.13 -12.59 9.84
CA LEU A 246 -12.78 -12.48 8.40
C LEU A 246 -12.69 -13.86 7.74
N GLU A 247 -11.94 -14.80 8.34
CA GLU A 247 -11.84 -16.19 7.88
C GLU A 247 -13.22 -16.86 7.78
N THR A 248 -14.03 -16.70 8.83
CA THR A 248 -15.38 -17.27 8.89
C THR A 248 -16.28 -16.68 7.81
N THR A 249 -16.21 -15.37 7.59
CA THR A 249 -16.98 -14.69 6.54
C THR A 249 -16.58 -15.21 5.16
N ILE A 250 -15.28 -15.23 4.83
CA ILE A 250 -14.76 -15.75 3.56
C ILE A 250 -15.22 -17.20 3.31
N ASN A 251 -15.12 -18.04 4.33
CA ASN A 251 -15.48 -19.46 4.22
C ASN A 251 -17.00 -19.68 4.13
N ARG A 252 -17.84 -18.79 4.66
CA ARG A 252 -19.31 -18.83 4.54
C ARG A 252 -19.83 -18.27 3.23
N THR A 253 -19.16 -17.30 2.63
CA THR A 253 -19.60 -16.68 1.39
C THR A 253 -19.73 -17.72 0.28
N LYS A 254 -20.90 -17.75 -0.37
CA LYS A 254 -21.18 -18.67 -1.48
C LYS A 254 -20.57 -18.13 -2.77
N CYS A 255 -19.31 -18.43 -2.99
CA CYS A 255 -18.56 -18.13 -4.20
C CYS A 255 -17.77 -19.37 -4.67
N ASP A 256 -17.36 -19.37 -5.94
CA ASP A 256 -16.51 -20.42 -6.53
C ASP A 256 -15.04 -20.25 -6.11
N SER A 257 -14.62 -19.01 -5.85
CA SER A 257 -13.25 -18.66 -5.51
C SER A 257 -13.11 -17.30 -4.83
N VAL A 258 -11.91 -17.00 -4.33
CA VAL A 258 -11.56 -15.76 -3.63
C VAL A 258 -10.43 -15.03 -4.36
N VAL A 259 -10.58 -13.72 -4.54
CA VAL A 259 -9.57 -12.81 -5.08
C VAL A 259 -9.06 -11.95 -3.94
N ILE A 260 -7.76 -12.08 -3.63
CA ILE A 260 -7.11 -11.34 -2.55
C ILE A 260 -6.40 -10.13 -3.18
N GLY A 261 -6.97 -8.94 -3.01
CA GLY A 261 -6.46 -7.65 -3.46
C GLY A 261 -5.61 -6.90 -2.41
N THR A 262 -5.40 -7.48 -1.23
CA THR A 262 -4.58 -6.89 -0.16
C THR A 262 -3.09 -6.94 -0.49
N PRO A 263 -2.30 -5.89 -0.16
CA PRO A 263 -0.84 -5.96 -0.17
C PRO A 263 -0.25 -7.17 0.57
N ILE A 264 -0.80 -7.54 1.74
CA ILE A 264 -0.37 -8.75 2.46
C ILE A 264 -0.79 -10.05 1.81
N ASP A 265 0.00 -11.10 2.12
CA ASP A 265 -0.43 -12.46 1.86
C ASP A 265 -1.40 -12.95 2.94
N LEU A 266 -2.68 -12.60 2.78
CA LEU A 266 -3.73 -12.98 3.73
C LEU A 266 -3.77 -14.51 3.97
N SER A 267 -3.34 -15.32 3.00
CA SER A 267 -3.30 -16.79 3.14
C SER A 267 -2.31 -17.31 4.18
N ARG A 268 -1.37 -16.47 4.64
CA ARG A 268 -0.44 -16.79 5.75
C ARG A 268 -1.10 -16.69 7.13
N TYR A 269 -2.20 -15.95 7.23
CA TYR A 269 -2.82 -15.58 8.50
C TYR A 269 -4.19 -16.22 8.72
N ILE A 270 -4.91 -16.55 7.64
CA ILE A 270 -6.21 -17.21 7.71
C ILE A 270 -6.29 -18.43 6.79
N LYS A 271 -7.17 -19.36 7.13
CA LYS A 271 -7.45 -20.57 6.35
C LYS A 271 -8.60 -20.34 5.39
N ILE A 272 -8.27 -20.16 4.11
CA ILE A 272 -9.26 -20.06 3.02
C ILE A 272 -9.51 -21.47 2.47
N ASN A 273 -10.74 -21.97 2.61
CA ASN A 273 -11.12 -23.33 2.17
C ASN A 273 -11.60 -23.42 0.71
N LYS A 274 -11.48 -22.32 -0.04
CA LYS A 274 -11.86 -22.21 -1.46
C LYS A 274 -10.62 -21.95 -2.32
N PRO A 275 -10.66 -22.23 -3.63
CA PRO A 275 -9.63 -21.76 -4.55
C PRO A 275 -9.44 -20.25 -4.43
N TYR A 276 -8.19 -19.79 -4.33
CA TYR A 276 -7.89 -18.36 -4.26
C TYR A 276 -6.71 -17.97 -5.15
N THR A 277 -6.66 -16.69 -5.49
CA THR A 277 -5.52 -16.07 -6.16
C THR A 277 -5.22 -14.72 -5.52
N ARG A 278 -3.97 -14.29 -5.63
CA ARG A 278 -3.55 -12.96 -5.21
C ARG A 278 -3.46 -12.03 -6.41
N VAL A 279 -3.81 -10.78 -6.18
CA VAL A 279 -3.56 -9.67 -7.09
C VAL A 279 -2.38 -8.89 -6.53
N LYS A 280 -1.40 -8.63 -7.40
CA LYS A 280 -0.25 -7.78 -7.10
C LYS A 280 -0.25 -6.62 -8.07
N TYR A 281 0.45 -5.57 -7.70
CA TYR A 281 0.70 -4.42 -8.57
C TYR A 281 2.08 -3.88 -8.23
N ASP A 282 2.74 -3.37 -9.26
CA ASP A 282 4.03 -2.72 -9.16
C ASP A 282 4.00 -1.45 -10.01
N LEU A 283 4.81 -0.48 -9.60
CA LEU A 283 4.92 0.81 -10.30
C LEU A 283 5.62 0.59 -11.64
N GLN A 284 5.01 1.07 -12.73
CA GLN A 284 5.61 1.10 -14.05
C GLN A 284 5.69 2.54 -14.56
N GLU A 285 6.91 3.07 -14.59
CA GLU A 285 7.18 4.43 -15.04
C GLU A 285 7.03 4.55 -16.56
N ILE A 286 6.51 5.69 -17.02
CA ILE A 286 6.23 5.98 -18.42
C ILE A 286 7.04 7.20 -18.84
N GLY A 287 7.71 7.10 -19.99
CA GLY A 287 8.51 8.20 -20.55
C GLY A 287 9.97 8.17 -20.10
N GLN A 288 10.61 9.33 -20.14
CA GLN A 288 12.06 9.47 -19.90
C GLN A 288 12.42 9.79 -18.46
N ASN A 289 11.56 10.52 -17.75
CA ASN A 289 11.77 10.82 -16.33
C ASN A 289 11.47 9.57 -15.52
N THR A 290 12.42 9.15 -14.70
CA THR A 290 12.32 7.97 -13.84
C THR A 290 12.93 8.24 -12.48
N ILE A 291 12.61 7.41 -11.50
CA ILE A 291 13.24 7.33 -10.18
C ILE A 291 14.74 7.18 -10.37
N HIS A 292 15.19 6.33 -11.30
CA HIS A 292 16.60 6.18 -11.62
C HIS A 292 17.23 7.50 -12.10
N SER A 293 16.59 8.21 -13.05
CA SER A 293 17.15 9.48 -13.56
C SER A 293 17.21 10.55 -12.46
N VAL A 294 16.17 10.65 -11.62
CA VAL A 294 16.14 11.61 -10.51
C VAL A 294 17.19 11.27 -9.45
N LEU A 295 17.31 10.01 -9.04
CA LEU A 295 18.33 9.58 -8.07
C LEU A 295 19.75 9.85 -8.58
N LYS A 296 19.99 9.69 -9.89
CA LYS A 296 21.27 10.00 -10.53
C LYS A 296 21.54 11.51 -10.56
N GLU A 297 20.56 12.32 -10.94
CA GLU A 297 20.68 13.79 -10.93
C GLU A 297 20.99 14.33 -9.53
N LYS A 298 20.34 13.76 -8.51
CA LYS A 298 20.55 14.08 -7.08
C LYS A 298 21.82 13.44 -6.51
N LYS A 299 22.61 12.72 -7.32
CA LYS A 299 23.88 12.07 -6.95
C LYS A 299 23.76 11.06 -5.81
N ILE A 300 22.58 10.44 -5.65
CA ILE A 300 22.36 9.33 -4.72
C ILE A 300 22.93 8.03 -5.30
N ILE A 301 22.81 7.85 -6.62
CA ILE A 301 23.40 6.74 -7.38
C ILE A 301 24.33 7.30 -8.48
N LYS A 302 25.22 6.45 -9.01
CA LYS A 302 26.23 6.82 -10.03
C LYS A 302 25.67 6.90 -11.46
#